data_AF-A0A914QVV7-F1
#
_entry.id   AF-A0A914QVV7-F1
#
_cell.length_a   1.000
_cell.length_b   1.000
_cell.length_c   1.000
_cell.angle_alpha   90.00
_cell.angle_beta   90.00
_cell.angle_gamma   90.00
#
_symmetry.space_group_name_H-M   'P 1'
#
loop_
_entity.id
_entity.type
_entity.pdbx_description
1 polymer ?
#
loop_
_entity_poly.entity_id
_entity_poly.type
_entity_poly.pdbx_seq_one_letter_code
_entity_poly.pdbx_strand_id
1 'polypeptide(L)'
;MEMIKHDVDTTLPAGDYCDIFSGELSGSSCTGKKITIGSDGRASFNVPGNSIVAFHVESRIGGEPNPPSIPSDWKSTVIMLRRPTKPGQDIFIRGGDTQNGGCSGGPDQQSSDKCAIPISHIANASFFYAEYLMWRQSDNYLDFEGPEYEQGTHDGTEAQGTPTFYTTNDPNAPEYQPYNKYGPSYWYTEVKMDCSKTKDGWFEFKGYENNGVGWESDVSQGSCVGGANAGAAPFKTNNHIGKCGFVNVFEWNESDCRVENL
;
A
#
# COMPACT_ATOMS: atom_id res chain seq x y z
N MET A 1 34.25 21.46 -17.25
CA MET A 1 33.44 21.35 -16.02
C MET A 1 32.75 20.01 -16.11
N GLU A 2 33.12 19.08 -15.23
CA GLU A 2 32.66 17.69 -15.30
C GLU A 2 31.16 17.64 -14.94
N MET A 3 30.35 17.13 -15.87
CA MET A 3 28.93 16.89 -15.62
C MET A 3 28.82 15.52 -14.96
N ILE A 4 28.46 15.50 -13.69
CA ILE A 4 28.19 14.24 -12.98
C ILE A 4 26.78 13.82 -13.37
N LYS A 5 26.66 12.61 -13.96
CA LYS A 5 25.37 11.98 -14.19
C LYS A 5 24.86 11.44 -12.86
N HIS A 6 23.65 11.82 -12.50
CA HIS A 6 22.93 11.27 -11.37
C HIS A 6 21.77 10.41 -11.87
N ASP A 7 21.62 9.26 -11.23
CA ASP A 7 20.47 8.37 -11.36
C ASP A 7 19.83 8.32 -9.96
N VAL A 8 18.58 8.76 -9.86
CA VAL A 8 17.84 8.86 -8.59
C VAL A 8 16.50 8.17 -8.78
N ASP A 9 16.16 7.26 -7.87
CA ASP A 9 14.86 6.59 -7.85
C ASP A 9 13.81 7.52 -7.22
N THR A 10 12.60 7.53 -7.78
CA THR A 10 11.52 8.41 -7.35
C THR A 10 10.16 7.76 -7.60
N THR A 11 9.17 8.09 -6.77
CA THR A 11 7.78 7.67 -6.93
C THR A 11 6.99 8.58 -7.88
N LEU A 12 7.63 9.61 -8.45
CA LEU A 12 6.98 10.49 -9.42
C LEU A 12 6.62 9.70 -10.70
N PRO A 13 5.41 9.90 -11.26
CA PRO A 13 4.99 9.18 -12.46
C PRO A 13 5.93 9.39 -13.65
N ALA A 14 6.06 8.37 -14.50
CA ALA A 14 6.85 8.46 -15.73
C ALA A 14 6.44 9.68 -16.60
N GLY A 15 7.44 10.35 -17.16
CA GLY A 15 7.22 11.52 -18.01
C GLY A 15 8.37 12.51 -17.98
N ASP A 16 8.14 13.62 -18.67
CA ASP A 16 9.06 14.74 -18.72
C ASP A 16 8.65 15.82 -17.73
N TYR A 17 9.61 16.34 -16.97
CA TYR A 17 9.45 17.33 -15.93
C TYR A 17 10.35 18.53 -16.20
N CYS A 18 9.89 19.72 -15.82
CA CYS A 18 10.71 20.91 -15.81
C CYS A 18 11.51 21.00 -14.52
N ASP A 19 12.80 21.29 -14.66
CA ASP A 19 13.63 21.75 -13.55
C ASP A 19 13.19 23.16 -13.15
N ILE A 20 12.44 23.25 -12.05
CA ILE A 20 11.87 24.51 -11.55
C ILE A 20 12.93 25.46 -10.97
N PHE A 21 14.17 24.99 -10.81
CA PHE A 21 15.27 25.84 -10.37
C PHE A 21 15.92 26.60 -11.53
N SER A 22 16.12 25.94 -12.68
CA SER A 22 16.72 26.55 -13.87
C SER A 22 15.71 27.16 -14.85
N GLY A 23 14.42 26.97 -14.61
CA GLY A 23 13.33 27.58 -15.36
C GLY A 23 11.97 27.16 -14.80
N GLU A 24 10.95 27.13 -15.65
CA GLU A 24 9.58 26.79 -15.26
C GLU A 24 8.84 26.13 -16.43
N LEU A 25 7.67 25.56 -16.15
CA LEU A 25 6.76 25.09 -17.18
C LEU A 25 6.02 26.29 -17.79
N SER A 26 6.25 26.54 -19.07
CA SER A 26 5.54 27.59 -19.83
C SER A 26 4.74 26.94 -20.95
N GLY A 27 3.43 26.77 -20.70
CA GLY A 27 2.54 26.04 -21.62
C GLY A 27 2.88 24.55 -21.64
N SER A 28 3.39 24.05 -22.76
CA SER A 28 3.78 22.64 -22.94
C SER A 28 5.29 22.41 -23.03
N SER A 29 6.11 23.39 -22.63
CA SER A 29 7.57 23.27 -22.66
C SER A 29 8.23 23.90 -21.43
N CYS A 30 9.41 23.41 -21.09
CA CYS A 30 10.25 24.01 -20.05
C CYS A 30 11.01 25.21 -20.60
N THR A 31 11.07 26.31 -19.85
CA THR A 31 11.99 27.42 -20.15
C THR A 31 13.43 27.08 -19.73
N GLY A 32 13.58 26.18 -18.77
CA GLY A 32 14.84 25.65 -18.28
C GLY A 32 15.10 24.21 -18.74
N LYS A 33 15.83 23.47 -17.91
CA LYS A 33 16.19 22.09 -18.20
C LYS A 33 14.99 21.15 -18.08
N LYS A 34 14.98 20.12 -18.92
CA LYS A 34 14.02 18.99 -18.86
C LYS A 34 14.66 17.80 -18.13
N ILE A 35 13.86 17.12 -17.32
CA ILE A 35 14.21 15.89 -16.59
C ILE A 35 13.24 14.81 -17.07
N THR A 36 13.75 13.63 -17.38
CA THR A 36 12.91 12.50 -17.81
C THR A 36 12.94 11.43 -16.73
N ILE A 37 11.75 11.00 -16.32
CA ILE A 37 11.53 9.88 -15.42
C ILE A 37 11.05 8.70 -16.25
N GLY A 38 11.78 7.57 -16.16
CA GLY A 38 11.45 6.32 -16.83
C GLY A 38 10.19 5.66 -16.27
N SER A 39 9.72 4.61 -16.93
CA SER A 39 8.64 3.75 -16.44
C SER A 39 9.10 2.77 -15.37
N ASP A 40 10.34 2.90 -14.91
CA ASP A 40 10.99 2.14 -13.85
C ASP A 40 11.24 3.02 -12.61
N GLY A 41 10.57 4.17 -12.52
CA GLY A 41 10.75 5.16 -11.44
C GLY A 41 12.10 5.88 -11.44
N ARG A 42 12.98 5.68 -12.43
CA ARG A 42 14.31 6.28 -12.43
C ARG A 42 14.35 7.62 -13.13
N ALA A 43 14.84 8.65 -12.43
CA ALA A 43 15.17 9.95 -13.00
C ALA A 43 16.68 10.03 -13.30
N SER A 44 17.04 10.29 -14.56
CA SER A 44 18.44 10.47 -14.99
C SER A 44 18.71 11.93 -15.40
N PHE A 45 19.63 12.61 -14.72
CA PHE A 45 19.97 13.99 -15.05
C PHE A 45 21.39 14.39 -14.63
N ASN A 46 21.97 15.39 -15.32
CA ASN A 46 23.28 15.95 -14.96
C ASN A 46 23.14 17.18 -14.05
N VAL A 47 23.91 17.26 -12.97
CA VAL A 47 23.96 18.46 -12.11
C VAL A 47 25.30 19.17 -12.33
N PRO A 48 25.34 20.33 -13.02
CA PRO A 48 26.55 21.14 -13.10
C PRO A 48 27.08 21.53 -11.69
N GLY A 49 28.39 21.75 -11.57
CA GLY A 49 28.95 22.28 -10.33
C GLY A 49 28.30 23.62 -9.91
N ASN A 50 28.02 23.77 -8.61
CA ASN A 50 27.30 24.91 -8.03
C ASN A 50 25.90 25.16 -8.61
N SER A 51 25.21 24.09 -9.02
CA SER A 51 23.81 24.17 -9.45
C SER A 51 22.90 23.25 -8.62
N ILE A 52 21.60 23.50 -8.72
CA ILE A 52 20.55 22.70 -8.08
C ILE A 52 19.62 22.23 -9.18
N VAL A 53 19.03 21.06 -8.99
CA VAL A 53 17.93 20.54 -9.81
C VAL A 53 16.76 20.30 -8.87
N ALA A 54 15.58 20.82 -9.23
CA ALA A 54 14.36 20.64 -8.45
C ALA A 54 13.19 20.33 -9.38
N PHE A 55 12.38 19.33 -9.04
CA PHE A 55 11.21 18.91 -9.80
C PHE A 55 10.19 18.27 -8.87
N HIS A 56 8.91 18.39 -9.23
CA HIS A 56 7.77 17.86 -8.49
C HIS A 56 6.64 17.53 -9.46
N VAL A 57 5.57 16.90 -8.98
CA VAL A 57 4.46 16.43 -9.82
C VAL A 57 3.85 17.53 -10.71
N GLU A 58 3.73 18.76 -10.21
CA GLU A 58 3.16 19.88 -10.98
C GLU A 58 4.12 20.43 -12.05
N SER A 59 5.42 20.11 -11.99
CA SER A 59 6.38 20.50 -13.04
C SER A 59 6.37 19.55 -14.24
N ARG A 60 5.52 18.52 -14.23
CA ARG A 60 5.35 17.57 -15.33
C ARG A 60 4.75 18.22 -16.56
N ILE A 61 5.38 18.02 -17.72
CA ILE A 61 4.85 18.43 -19.01
C ILE A 61 3.56 17.63 -19.29
N GLY A 62 2.47 18.34 -19.56
CA GLY A 62 1.13 17.75 -19.71
C GLY A 62 0.34 17.68 -18.39
N GLY A 63 0.90 18.21 -17.30
CA GLY A 63 0.28 18.26 -15.99
C GLY A 63 0.39 16.94 -15.22
N GLU A 64 -0.19 16.94 -14.02
CA GLU A 64 -0.33 15.75 -13.19
C GLU A 64 -1.07 14.67 -13.97
N PRO A 65 -0.60 13.41 -13.98
CA PRO A 65 -1.37 12.32 -14.55
C PRO A 65 -2.71 12.20 -13.83
N ASN A 66 -3.75 11.80 -14.56
CA ASN A 66 -4.98 11.38 -13.91
C ASN A 66 -4.66 10.25 -12.92
N PRO A 67 -5.26 10.27 -11.72
CA PRO A 67 -5.17 9.14 -10.81
C PRO A 67 -5.56 7.85 -11.53
N PRO A 68 -4.91 6.71 -11.23
CA PRO A 68 -5.31 5.42 -11.77
C PRO A 68 -6.81 5.19 -11.59
N SER A 69 -7.52 4.87 -12.68
CA SER A 69 -8.95 4.61 -12.60
C SER A 69 -9.19 3.27 -11.90
N ILE A 70 -9.81 3.30 -10.73
CA ILE A 70 -10.16 2.09 -10.01
C ILE A 70 -11.35 1.40 -10.72
N PRO A 71 -11.25 0.10 -11.08
CA PRO A 71 -12.35 -0.62 -11.69
C PRO A 71 -13.61 -0.62 -10.80
N SER A 72 -14.77 -0.36 -11.39
CA SER A 72 -16.03 -0.19 -10.64
C SER A 72 -16.56 -1.47 -9.98
N ASP A 73 -16.12 -2.62 -10.47
CA ASP A 73 -16.47 -3.94 -9.97
C ASP A 73 -15.67 -4.34 -8.71
N TRP A 74 -14.51 -3.71 -8.47
CA TRP A 74 -13.72 -3.89 -7.26
C TRP A 74 -14.50 -3.45 -6.02
N LYS A 75 -14.36 -4.21 -4.94
CA LYS A 75 -15.12 -3.99 -3.70
C LYS A 75 -14.27 -3.29 -2.66
N SER A 76 -14.87 -2.39 -1.91
CA SER A 76 -14.21 -1.83 -0.73
C SER A 76 -14.01 -2.97 0.28
N THR A 77 -12.82 -3.10 0.82
CA THR A 77 -12.46 -4.12 1.80
C THR A 77 -11.67 -3.43 2.89
N VAL A 78 -12.14 -3.56 4.14
CA VAL A 78 -11.46 -3.02 5.31
C VAL A 78 -10.78 -4.17 6.03
N ILE A 79 -9.52 -3.97 6.41
CA ILE A 79 -8.74 -4.93 7.18
C ILE A 79 -8.26 -4.21 8.44
N MET A 80 -8.61 -4.77 9.59
CA MET A 80 -8.20 -4.29 10.90
C MET A 80 -7.50 -5.41 11.67
N LEU A 81 -6.25 -5.15 12.08
CA LEU A 81 -5.46 -6.07 12.90
C LEU A 81 -5.13 -5.41 14.23
N ARG A 82 -5.65 -5.95 15.33
CA ARG A 82 -5.38 -5.42 16.66
C ARG A 82 -3.96 -5.78 17.09
N ARG A 83 -3.16 -4.75 17.35
CA ARG A 83 -1.82 -4.89 17.94
C ARG A 83 -1.41 -3.60 18.65
N PRO A 84 -1.26 -3.63 19.98
CA PRO A 84 -0.59 -2.55 20.71
C PRO A 84 0.88 -2.47 20.30
N THR A 85 1.28 -1.32 19.77
CA THR A 85 2.64 -1.01 19.32
C THR A 85 3.19 0.19 20.07
N LYS A 86 4.49 0.44 19.92
CA LYS A 86 5.20 1.63 20.40
C LYS A 86 5.57 2.54 19.22
N PRO A 87 5.91 3.82 19.45
CA PRO A 87 6.40 4.69 18.39
C PRO A 87 7.53 4.04 17.58
N GLY A 88 7.40 4.11 16.26
CA GLY A 88 8.30 3.49 15.29
C GLY A 88 7.95 2.04 14.93
N GLN A 89 7.13 1.34 15.71
CA GLN A 89 6.65 -0.01 15.35
C GLN A 89 5.43 0.10 14.44
N ASP A 90 5.61 -0.20 13.17
CA ASP A 90 4.58 -0.17 12.14
C ASP A 90 4.16 -1.57 11.72
N ILE A 91 2.87 -1.71 11.44
CA ILE A 91 2.30 -2.96 10.95
C ILE A 91 2.05 -2.85 9.45
N PHE A 92 2.53 -3.86 8.75
CA PHE A 92 2.22 -4.14 7.36
C PHE A 92 1.39 -5.42 7.32
N ILE A 93 0.62 -5.57 6.26
CA ILE A 93 0.01 -6.86 5.92
C ILE A 93 0.62 -7.37 4.63
N ARG A 94 0.80 -8.68 4.57
CA ARG A 94 1.18 -9.40 3.36
C ARG A 94 0.20 -10.54 3.18
N GLY A 95 -0.38 -10.68 2.00
CA GLY A 95 -1.54 -11.53 1.81
C GLY A 95 -1.79 -11.87 0.36
N GLY A 96 -2.86 -12.57 0.05
CA GLY A 96 -3.16 -13.01 -1.31
C GLY A 96 -4.14 -14.15 -1.31
N ASP A 97 -4.18 -14.89 -2.41
CA ASP A 97 -4.96 -16.13 -2.53
C ASP A 97 -4.04 -17.29 -2.89
N THR A 98 -3.47 -17.94 -1.87
CA THR A 98 -2.55 -19.07 -2.09
C THR A 98 -3.28 -20.32 -2.61
N GLN A 99 -4.61 -20.33 -2.54
CA GLN A 99 -5.46 -21.45 -2.95
C GLN A 99 -5.56 -21.60 -4.47
N ASN A 100 -5.24 -20.55 -5.23
CA ASN A 100 -5.14 -20.61 -6.68
C ASN A 100 -3.94 -21.45 -7.16
N GLY A 101 -2.95 -21.66 -6.29
CA GLY A 101 -1.74 -22.42 -6.56
C GLY A 101 -0.83 -21.77 -7.62
N GLY A 102 0.43 -22.17 -7.62
CA GLY A 102 1.42 -21.62 -8.55
C GLY A 102 1.73 -20.15 -8.28
N CYS A 103 1.78 -19.77 -7.00
CA CYS A 103 2.26 -18.46 -6.59
C CYS A 103 3.69 -18.25 -7.08
N SER A 104 3.98 -17.05 -7.57
CA SER A 104 5.35 -16.64 -7.85
C SER A 104 6.18 -16.65 -6.57
N GLY A 105 7.49 -16.78 -6.72
CA GLY A 105 8.44 -16.70 -5.62
C GLY A 105 9.53 -15.69 -5.95
N GLY A 106 10.01 -15.01 -4.91
CA GLY A 106 10.96 -13.90 -5.03
C GLY A 106 10.28 -12.56 -4.75
N PRO A 107 11.00 -11.45 -4.85
CA PRO A 107 10.40 -10.12 -4.89
C PRO A 107 10.02 -9.72 -6.32
N ASP A 108 9.16 -8.71 -6.42
CA ASP A 108 8.84 -7.98 -7.66
C ASP A 108 8.14 -8.81 -8.76
N GLN A 109 7.51 -9.93 -8.43
CA GLN A 109 6.76 -10.76 -9.40
C GLN A 109 5.25 -10.59 -9.32
N GLN A 110 4.74 -9.69 -8.47
CA GLN A 110 3.32 -9.50 -8.16
C GLN A 110 2.43 -9.33 -9.40
N SER A 111 2.91 -8.60 -10.42
CA SER A 111 2.17 -8.38 -11.66
C SER A 111 1.86 -9.66 -12.46
N SER A 112 2.65 -10.71 -12.26
CA SER A 112 2.50 -12.02 -12.89
C SER A 112 2.10 -13.13 -11.90
N ASP A 113 2.16 -12.84 -10.60
CA ASP A 113 1.77 -13.75 -9.54
C ASP A 113 0.26 -14.02 -9.58
N LYS A 114 -0.11 -15.30 -9.53
CA LYS A 114 -1.51 -15.74 -9.49
C LYS A 114 -2.13 -15.59 -8.11
N CYS A 115 -1.30 -15.45 -7.08
CA CYS A 115 -1.74 -15.32 -5.69
C CYS A 115 -1.85 -13.86 -5.26
N ALA A 116 -1.17 -12.93 -5.93
CA ALA A 116 -1.32 -11.50 -5.74
C ALA A 116 -2.74 -11.03 -6.13
N ILE A 117 -3.35 -10.24 -5.25
CA ILE A 117 -4.68 -9.65 -5.45
C ILE A 117 -4.50 -8.16 -5.74
N PRO A 118 -4.92 -7.65 -6.92
CA PRO A 118 -4.92 -6.23 -7.20
C PRO A 118 -5.74 -5.44 -6.17
N ILE A 119 -5.13 -4.36 -5.65
CA ILE A 119 -5.72 -3.43 -4.70
C ILE A 119 -5.49 -1.98 -5.11
N SER A 120 -6.29 -1.08 -4.54
CA SER A 120 -6.07 0.36 -4.62
C SER A 120 -6.47 1.00 -3.30
N HIS A 121 -5.55 1.74 -2.68
CA HIS A 121 -5.77 2.39 -1.39
C HIS A 121 -6.82 3.50 -1.48
N ILE A 122 -7.85 3.40 -0.62
CA ILE A 122 -8.91 4.41 -0.52
C ILE A 122 -9.10 4.95 0.90
N ALA A 123 -8.31 4.47 1.87
CA ALA A 123 -8.40 4.94 3.25
C ALA A 123 -8.13 6.46 3.35
N ASN A 124 -9.01 7.14 4.07
CA ASN A 124 -8.85 8.54 4.40
C ASN A 124 -7.98 8.70 5.66
N ALA A 125 -6.67 8.77 5.47
CA ALA A 125 -5.71 8.99 6.54
C ALA A 125 -5.34 10.47 6.64
N SER A 126 -5.22 10.98 7.87
CA SER A 126 -4.71 12.33 8.12
C SER A 126 -3.25 12.48 7.68
N PHE A 127 -2.83 13.70 7.36
CA PHE A 127 -1.44 14.01 6.97
C PHE A 127 -0.41 13.66 8.04
N PHE A 128 -0.83 13.48 9.30
CA PHE A 128 0.04 13.02 10.39
C PHE A 128 0.56 11.58 10.20
N TYR A 129 -0.09 10.78 9.35
CA TYR A 129 0.37 9.43 8.99
C TYR A 129 1.26 9.47 7.75
N ALA A 130 2.33 10.26 7.82
CA ALA A 130 3.23 10.45 6.70
C ALA A 130 3.83 9.13 6.23
N GLU A 131 4.17 8.23 7.16
CA GLU A 131 4.69 6.90 6.88
C GLU A 131 3.75 6.08 5.98
N TYR A 132 2.48 5.92 6.41
CA TYR A 132 1.45 5.22 5.62
C TYR A 132 1.19 5.90 4.27
N LEU A 133 1.08 7.24 4.25
CA LEU A 133 0.81 7.99 3.01
C LEU A 133 1.94 7.87 2.00
N MET A 134 3.18 7.71 2.46
CA MET A 134 4.34 7.49 1.58
C MET A 134 4.43 6.03 1.14
N TRP A 135 4.36 5.06 2.07
CA TRP A 135 4.50 3.63 1.75
C TRP A 135 3.36 3.08 0.89
N ARG A 136 2.17 3.68 0.89
CA ARG A 136 1.05 3.19 0.06
C ARG A 136 1.16 3.58 -1.41
N GLN A 137 2.06 4.50 -1.74
CA GLN A 137 2.25 4.92 -3.13
C GLN A 137 2.75 3.72 -3.93
N SER A 138 2.10 3.42 -5.05
CA SER A 138 2.44 2.27 -5.90
C SER A 138 2.42 0.91 -5.16
N ASP A 139 1.65 0.80 -4.08
CA ASP A 139 1.24 -0.49 -3.49
C ASP A 139 -0.07 -0.91 -4.19
N ASN A 140 0.08 -1.73 -5.22
CA ASN A 140 -0.95 -2.15 -6.16
C ASN A 140 -1.47 -3.56 -5.91
N TYR A 141 -0.79 -4.36 -5.10
CA TYR A 141 -1.14 -5.74 -4.82
C TYR A 141 -1.15 -6.02 -3.31
N LEU A 142 -2.12 -6.81 -2.88
CA LEU A 142 -1.97 -7.59 -1.67
C LEU A 142 -1.27 -8.88 -2.08
N ASP A 143 0.01 -9.01 -1.72
CA ASP A 143 0.88 -10.15 -2.02
C ASP A 143 1.69 -10.62 -0.79
N PHE A 144 2.31 -11.81 -0.88
CA PHE A 144 3.18 -12.36 0.17
C PHE A 144 4.67 -12.04 -0.03
N GLU A 145 5.07 -11.51 -1.18
CA GLU A 145 6.47 -11.24 -1.56
C GLU A 145 7.03 -10.05 -0.76
N GLY A 146 6.19 -9.06 -0.44
CA GLY A 146 6.55 -7.91 0.39
C GLY A 146 6.38 -6.61 -0.36
N PRO A 147 7.32 -5.65 -0.25
CA PRO A 147 7.19 -4.42 -1.00
C PRO A 147 7.28 -4.64 -2.52
N GLU A 148 6.59 -3.81 -3.28
CA GLU A 148 6.73 -3.75 -4.74
C GLU A 148 7.90 -2.87 -5.16
N TYR A 149 8.52 -3.16 -6.31
CA TYR A 149 9.66 -2.42 -6.86
C TYR A 149 9.48 -0.90 -6.87
N GLU A 150 8.30 -0.42 -7.25
CA GLU A 150 7.99 1.01 -7.32
C GLU A 150 7.26 1.54 -6.08
N GLN A 151 7.07 0.70 -5.06
CA GLN A 151 6.37 1.09 -3.84
C GLN A 151 7.11 2.21 -3.12
N GLY A 152 6.35 3.17 -2.59
CA GLY A 152 6.90 4.34 -1.94
C GLY A 152 7.74 4.01 -0.71
N THR A 153 8.65 4.93 -0.39
CA THR A 153 9.51 4.87 0.79
C THR A 153 9.24 6.06 1.69
N HIS A 154 9.52 5.92 2.99
CA HIS A 154 9.43 7.02 3.95
C HIS A 154 10.82 7.31 4.50
N ASP A 155 11.34 8.51 4.25
CA ASP A 155 12.72 8.91 4.62
C ASP A 155 13.78 7.90 4.14
N GLY A 156 13.57 7.32 2.95
CA GLY A 156 14.43 6.27 2.37
C GLY A 156 14.23 4.88 2.96
N THR A 157 13.30 4.70 3.90
CA THR A 157 12.93 3.40 4.47
C THR A 157 11.87 2.73 3.59
N GLU A 158 12.20 1.55 3.07
CA GLU A 158 11.28 0.72 2.28
C GLU A 158 10.11 0.20 3.11
N ALA A 159 8.94 0.11 2.47
CA ALA A 159 7.79 -0.58 3.03
C ALA A 159 8.10 -2.07 3.27
N GLN A 160 7.31 -2.72 4.10
CA GLN A 160 7.41 -4.17 4.34
C GLN A 160 6.17 -4.91 3.83
N GLY A 161 5.51 -4.42 2.77
CA GLY A 161 4.25 -4.92 2.21
C GLY A 161 3.17 -3.83 2.19
N THR A 162 1.90 -4.23 2.16
CA THR A 162 0.79 -3.28 2.22
C THR A 162 0.76 -2.57 3.57
N PRO A 163 0.92 -1.24 3.64
CA PRO A 163 1.01 -0.53 4.89
C PRO A 163 -0.37 -0.38 5.54
N THR A 164 -0.37 -0.30 6.87
CA THR A 164 -1.54 0.03 7.66
C THR A 164 -1.24 1.23 8.55
N PHE A 165 -2.26 1.85 9.13
CA PHE A 165 -2.07 2.94 10.10
C PHE A 165 -2.92 2.72 11.35
N TYR A 166 -2.48 3.27 12.47
CA TYR A 166 -3.16 3.14 13.76
C TYR A 166 -4.52 3.84 13.76
N THR A 167 -5.55 3.28 14.37
CA THR A 167 -6.90 3.87 14.41
C THR A 167 -7.58 3.74 15.77
N THR A 168 -8.64 4.53 15.93
CA THR A 168 -9.55 4.48 17.09
C THR A 168 -11.02 4.64 16.67
N ASN A 169 -11.93 4.38 17.60
CA ASN A 169 -13.36 4.60 17.47
C ASN A 169 -13.85 5.93 18.10
N ASP A 170 -12.94 6.78 18.61
CA ASP A 170 -13.27 8.11 19.12
C ASP A 170 -13.43 9.11 17.96
N PRO A 171 -14.65 9.61 17.67
CA PRO A 171 -14.90 10.52 16.54
C PRO A 171 -14.22 11.88 16.64
N ASN A 172 -13.64 12.24 17.79
CA ASN A 172 -12.91 13.49 17.98
C ASN A 172 -11.40 13.34 17.78
N ALA A 173 -10.92 12.11 17.62
CA ALA A 173 -9.50 11.81 17.48
C ALA A 173 -9.08 11.88 16.00
N PRO A 174 -7.89 12.40 15.67
CA PRO A 174 -7.38 12.41 14.29
C PRO A 174 -7.19 10.99 13.72
N GLU A 175 -7.12 9.98 14.58
CA GLU A 175 -7.01 8.55 14.25
C GLU A 175 -8.36 7.86 14.02
N TYR A 176 -9.47 8.61 14.08
CA TYR A 176 -10.81 8.07 13.90
C TYR A 176 -10.99 7.44 12.52
N GLN A 177 -11.49 6.20 12.49
CA GLN A 177 -11.99 5.59 11.26
C GLN A 177 -13.41 5.06 11.48
N PRO A 178 -14.36 5.34 10.57
CA PRO A 178 -15.78 5.05 10.80
C PRO A 178 -16.11 3.56 10.93
N TYR A 179 -15.29 2.69 10.34
CA TYR A 179 -15.47 1.23 10.47
C TYR A 179 -14.81 0.66 11.74
N ASN A 180 -13.94 1.41 12.41
CA ASN A 180 -13.42 1.00 13.71
C ASN A 180 -14.46 1.30 14.81
N LYS A 181 -15.12 0.26 15.30
CA LYS A 181 -16.06 0.31 16.42
C LYS A 181 -15.50 -0.36 17.68
N TYR A 182 -14.23 -0.77 17.63
CA TYR A 182 -13.64 -1.76 18.52
C TYR A 182 -12.68 -1.16 19.55
N GLY A 183 -12.35 0.12 19.40
CA GLY A 183 -11.46 0.83 20.31
C GLY A 183 -10.12 1.18 19.65
N PRO A 184 -9.15 1.62 20.45
CA PRO A 184 -7.80 1.90 19.97
C PRO A 184 -7.02 0.59 19.70
N SER A 185 -5.78 0.73 19.23
CA SER A 185 -4.83 -0.37 18.97
C SER A 185 -5.16 -1.25 17.77
N TYR A 186 -5.99 -0.75 16.86
CA TYR A 186 -6.22 -1.39 15.57
C TYR A 186 -5.39 -0.71 14.49
N TRP A 187 -4.58 -1.52 13.82
CA TRP A 187 -3.92 -1.17 12.57
C TRP A 187 -4.88 -1.42 11.42
N TYR A 188 -5.07 -0.42 10.58
CA TYR A 188 -6.16 -0.32 9.62
C TYR A 188 -5.64 -0.09 8.21
N THR A 189 -6.26 -0.75 7.24
CA THR A 189 -6.21 -0.31 5.85
C THR A 189 -7.58 -0.50 5.19
N GLU A 190 -7.86 0.33 4.19
CA GLU A 190 -9.06 0.25 3.37
C GLU A 190 -8.67 0.36 1.91
N VAL A 191 -9.03 -0.67 1.16
CA VAL A 191 -8.66 -0.81 -0.25
C VAL A 191 -9.90 -1.12 -1.09
N LYS A 192 -9.87 -0.71 -2.35
CA LYS A 192 -10.63 -1.36 -3.40
C LYS A 192 -9.88 -2.61 -3.82
N MET A 193 -10.53 -3.76 -3.75
CA MET A 193 -9.92 -5.07 -4.00
C MET A 193 -10.63 -5.77 -5.16
N ASP A 194 -9.84 -6.38 -6.05
CA ASP A 194 -10.36 -7.24 -7.11
C ASP A 194 -10.80 -8.60 -6.53
N CYS A 195 -12.07 -8.71 -6.11
CA CYS A 195 -12.57 -9.98 -5.59
C CYS A 195 -12.57 -11.12 -6.62
N SER A 196 -12.42 -10.86 -7.92
CA SER A 196 -12.34 -11.94 -8.92
C SER A 196 -11.03 -12.75 -8.80
N LYS A 197 -10.04 -12.20 -8.10
CA LYS A 197 -8.76 -12.85 -7.77
C LYS A 197 -8.77 -13.58 -6.42
N THR A 198 -9.95 -13.70 -5.81
CA THR A 198 -10.12 -14.37 -4.51
C THR A 198 -10.87 -15.68 -4.66
N LYS A 199 -10.54 -16.66 -3.82
CA LYS A 199 -11.20 -17.95 -3.79
C LYS A 199 -12.55 -17.82 -3.07
N ASP A 200 -13.62 -17.82 -3.86
CA ASP A 200 -15.00 -17.70 -3.36
C ASP A 200 -15.23 -16.43 -2.50
N GLY A 201 -14.52 -15.34 -2.83
CA GLY A 201 -14.60 -14.08 -2.08
C GLY A 201 -13.67 -13.99 -0.87
N TRP A 202 -12.86 -15.03 -0.58
CA TRP A 202 -11.95 -15.07 0.56
C TRP A 202 -10.50 -14.89 0.14
N PHE A 203 -9.75 -14.14 0.94
CA PHE A 203 -8.33 -13.88 0.78
C PHE A 203 -7.60 -14.17 2.09
N GLU A 204 -6.30 -14.34 2.02
CA GLU A 204 -5.43 -14.59 3.15
C GLU A 204 -4.54 -13.39 3.43
N PHE A 205 -4.11 -13.22 4.68
CA PHE A 205 -3.01 -12.33 5.01
C PHE A 205 -2.37 -12.69 6.35
N LYS A 206 -1.17 -12.19 6.58
CA LYS A 206 -0.49 -12.14 7.87
C LYS A 206 0.00 -10.74 8.16
N GLY A 207 0.01 -10.38 9.42
CA GLY A 207 0.69 -9.20 9.95
C GLY A 207 2.20 -9.37 9.91
N TYR A 208 2.89 -8.31 9.52
CA TYR A 208 4.33 -8.16 9.57
C TYR A 208 4.67 -6.85 10.29
N GLU A 209 5.42 -6.92 11.38
CA GLU A 209 5.88 -5.74 12.11
C GLU A 209 7.32 -5.42 11.72
N ASN A 210 7.60 -4.13 11.49
CA ASN A 210 8.95 -3.67 11.19
C ASN A 210 9.89 -3.76 12.42
N ASN A 211 11.08 -3.15 12.32
CA ASN A 211 12.06 -3.07 13.40
C ASN A 211 12.51 -4.42 14.00
N GLY A 212 12.59 -5.45 13.16
CA GLY A 212 13.13 -6.76 13.53
C GLY A 212 12.17 -7.67 14.31
N VAL A 213 10.89 -7.31 14.42
CA VAL A 213 9.86 -8.20 14.98
C VAL A 213 9.39 -9.22 13.94
N GLY A 214 9.08 -8.76 12.72
CA GLY A 214 8.73 -9.62 11.60
C GLY A 214 7.31 -10.19 11.68
N TRP A 215 7.15 -11.41 11.19
CA TRP A 215 5.86 -12.08 11.04
C TRP A 215 5.16 -12.35 12.37
N GLU A 216 3.84 -12.24 12.35
CA GLU A 216 3.02 -12.87 13.38
C GLU A 216 3.10 -14.42 13.31
N SER A 217 2.73 -15.05 14.42
CA SER A 217 2.69 -16.51 14.55
C SER A 217 1.65 -17.14 13.63
N ASP A 218 1.78 -18.44 13.41
CA ASP A 218 0.76 -19.21 12.69
C ASP A 218 -0.55 -19.23 13.49
N VAL A 219 -1.65 -18.94 12.81
CA VAL A 219 -3.00 -18.97 13.38
C VAL A 219 -3.78 -20.15 12.80
N SER A 220 -4.80 -20.63 13.51
CA SER A 220 -5.71 -21.66 13.01
C SER A 220 -7.12 -21.11 13.00
N GLN A 221 -7.39 -20.23 12.02
CA GLN A 221 -8.62 -19.45 12.00
C GLN A 221 -9.87 -20.34 11.96
N GLY A 222 -10.81 -20.04 12.86
CA GLY A 222 -12.11 -20.68 12.95
C GLY A 222 -13.17 -20.05 12.03
N SER A 223 -14.43 -20.19 12.41
CA SER A 223 -15.52 -19.46 11.77
C SER A 223 -15.58 -18.04 12.30
N CYS A 224 -15.60 -17.04 11.41
CA CYS A 224 -15.76 -15.66 11.82
C CYS A 224 -17.19 -15.38 12.30
N VAL A 225 -17.31 -14.46 13.27
CA VAL A 225 -18.59 -13.88 13.71
C VAL A 225 -18.87 -12.57 12.98
N GLY A 226 -20.03 -11.93 13.15
CA GLY A 226 -20.28 -10.56 12.61
C GLY A 226 -21.46 -10.40 11.65
N GLY A 227 -22.24 -11.46 11.40
CA GLY A 227 -23.51 -11.38 10.68
C GLY A 227 -23.72 -12.53 9.70
N ALA A 228 -24.71 -12.42 8.82
CA ALA A 228 -25.05 -13.46 7.83
C ALA A 228 -23.95 -13.70 6.79
N ASN A 229 -23.07 -12.71 6.57
CA ASN A 229 -21.95 -12.81 5.64
C ASN A 229 -20.66 -13.28 6.30
N ALA A 230 -20.64 -13.39 7.64
CA ALA A 230 -19.59 -14.07 8.37
C ALA A 230 -19.74 -15.59 8.23
N GLY A 231 -18.79 -16.36 8.77
CA GLY A 231 -18.79 -17.81 8.68
C GLY A 231 -17.39 -18.38 8.52
N ALA A 232 -17.33 -19.67 8.19
CA ALA A 232 -16.10 -20.36 7.89
C ALA A 232 -15.68 -20.13 6.43
N ALA A 233 -14.39 -19.85 6.24
CA ALA A 233 -13.79 -19.87 4.91
C ALA A 233 -13.86 -21.31 4.31
N PRO A 234 -13.89 -21.46 2.98
CA PRO A 234 -13.96 -22.77 2.32
C PRO A 234 -12.64 -23.55 2.38
N PHE A 235 -11.61 -23.01 3.03
CA PHE A 235 -10.30 -23.60 3.18
C PHE A 235 -9.68 -23.22 4.53
N LYS A 236 -8.54 -23.86 4.84
CA LYS A 236 -7.75 -23.61 6.05
C LYS A 236 -6.31 -23.32 5.65
N THR A 237 -5.72 -22.32 6.27
CA THR A 237 -4.29 -22.02 6.19
C THR A 237 -3.77 -21.62 7.57
N ASN A 238 -2.49 -21.29 7.66
CA ASN A 238 -1.86 -20.77 8.87
C ASN A 238 -1.86 -19.23 8.94
N ASN A 239 -2.60 -18.59 8.03
CA ASN A 239 -2.77 -17.14 7.89
C ASN A 239 -4.16 -16.72 8.43
N HIS A 240 -4.37 -15.41 8.65
CA HIS A 240 -5.73 -14.88 8.76
C HIS A 240 -6.41 -15.01 7.40
N ILE A 241 -7.72 -15.22 7.41
CA ILE A 241 -8.54 -15.35 6.21
C ILE A 241 -9.66 -14.30 6.27
N GLY A 242 -9.54 -13.28 5.43
CA GLY A 242 -10.51 -12.20 5.27
C GLY A 242 -11.46 -12.44 4.10
N LYS A 243 -12.51 -11.62 4.04
CA LYS A 243 -13.55 -11.66 3.01
C LYS A 243 -13.60 -10.33 2.25
N CYS A 244 -13.46 -10.41 0.93
CA CYS A 244 -13.49 -9.26 0.04
C CYS A 244 -14.87 -8.61 0.04
N GLY A 245 -14.94 -7.28 0.11
CA GLY A 245 -16.20 -6.53 0.18
C GLY A 245 -16.76 -6.29 1.58
N PHE A 246 -15.99 -6.59 2.63
CA PHE A 246 -16.44 -6.55 4.03
C PHE A 246 -15.43 -5.85 4.93
N VAL A 247 -15.87 -5.57 6.16
CA VAL A 247 -15.00 -5.19 7.28
C VAL A 247 -14.49 -6.45 7.95
N ASN A 248 -13.18 -6.66 7.93
CA ASN A 248 -12.51 -7.82 8.48
C ASN A 248 -11.67 -7.40 9.69
N VAL A 249 -11.88 -8.07 10.83
CA VAL A 249 -11.29 -7.67 12.12
C VAL A 249 -10.64 -8.87 12.78
N PHE A 250 -9.37 -8.71 13.14
CA PHE A 250 -8.50 -9.75 13.66
C PHE A 250 -7.69 -9.21 14.84
N GLU A 251 -7.11 -10.12 15.61
CA GLU A 251 -6.13 -9.81 16.65
C GLU A 251 -4.84 -10.57 16.37
N TRP A 252 -3.70 -9.89 16.55
CA TRP A 252 -2.39 -10.44 16.27
C TRP A 252 -2.14 -11.74 17.02
N ASN A 253 -1.66 -12.78 16.31
CA ASN A 253 -1.47 -14.15 16.82
C ASN A 253 -2.75 -14.88 17.29
N GLU A 254 -3.94 -14.33 17.12
CA GLU A 254 -5.19 -14.96 17.57
C GLU A 254 -5.97 -15.55 16.40
N SER A 255 -6.70 -16.63 16.65
CA SER A 255 -7.46 -17.34 15.59
C SER A 255 -8.91 -16.85 15.43
N ASP A 256 -9.34 -15.92 16.28
CA ASP A 256 -10.69 -15.35 16.24
C ASP A 256 -10.76 -14.23 15.20
N CYS A 257 -11.92 -14.15 14.53
CA CYS A 257 -12.15 -13.16 13.48
C CYS A 257 -13.60 -12.67 13.47
N ARG A 258 -13.77 -11.44 12.95
CA ARG A 258 -15.08 -10.84 12.70
C ARG A 258 -15.17 -10.32 11.28
N VAL A 259 -16.29 -10.60 10.63
CA VAL A 259 -16.63 -10.12 9.28
C VAL A 259 -17.97 -9.40 9.36
N GLU A 260 -17.99 -8.10 9.08
CA GLU A 260 -19.19 -7.27 9.06
C GLU A 260 -19.42 -6.63 7.70
N ASN A 261 -20.66 -6.19 7.45
CA ASN A 261 -20.93 -5.32 6.30
C ASN A 261 -20.26 -3.96 6.48
N LEU A 262 -19.85 -3.36 5.35
CA LEU A 262 -19.51 -1.94 5.25
C LEU A 262 -20.73 -1.08 5.63
#